data_AF-A0A816UG07-F1
#
_entry.id   AF-A0A816UG07-F1
#
_cell.length_a   1.000
_cell.length_b   1.000
_cell.length_c   1.000
_cell.angle_alpha   90.00
_cell.angle_beta   90.00
_cell.angle_gamma   90.00
#
_symmetry.space_group_name_H-M   'P 1'
#
loop_
_entity.id
_entity.type
_entity.pdbx_description
1 polymer ?
#
loop_
_entity_poly.entity_id
_entity_poly.type
_entity_poly.pdbx_seq_one_letter_code
_entity_poly.pdbx_strand_id
1 'polypeptide(L)' 'MISYCGISYCGRLSNRKAFLHKDLSNFEFEIFQVAIESLDDNEPPSLKSKDAVIYIAYKDLAKVRTGEPYHCQAVVR' A
#
# COMPACT_ATOMS: atom_id res chain seq x y z
N MET A 1 -2.10 -16.04 9.32
CA MET A 1 -3.32 -15.96 8.47
C MET A 1 -3.23 -14.71 7.59
N ILE A 2 -3.41 -14.79 6.27
CA ILE A 2 -3.30 -13.63 5.36
C ILE A 2 -4.71 -13.19 4.94
N SER A 3 -5.02 -11.90 5.10
CA SER A 3 -6.29 -11.31 4.66
C SER A 3 -6.08 -10.47 3.40
N TYR A 4 -6.85 -10.74 2.35
CA TYR A 4 -6.82 -9.98 1.09
C TYR A 4 -7.94 -8.95 1.10
N CYS A 5 -7.58 -7.66 1.05
CA CYS A 5 -8.55 -6.59 0.87
C CYS A 5 -8.36 -6.04 -0.55
N GLY A 6 -9.34 -6.27 -1.42
CA GLY A 6 -9.41 -5.58 -2.71
C GLY A 6 -9.83 -4.14 -2.45
N ILE A 7 -8.88 -3.21 -2.42
CA ILE A 7 -9.18 -1.81 -2.16
C ILE A 7 -9.08 -1.02 -3.47
N SER A 8 -10.22 -0.69 -4.06
CA SER A 8 -10.30 0.33 -5.11
C SER A 8 -10.33 1.70 -4.43
N TYR A 9 -9.19 2.39 -4.33
CA TYR A 9 -9.17 3.77 -3.86
C TYR A 9 -9.41 4.73 -5.03
N CYS A 10 -10.58 5.37 -5.04
CA CYS A 10 -10.80 6.65 -5.71
C CYS A 10 -10.94 7.71 -4.59
N GLY A 11 -9.86 8.45 -4.29
CA GLY A 11 -9.93 9.62 -3.41
C GLY A 11 -8.77 9.84 -2.42
N ARG A 12 -8.34 11.11 -2.32
CA ARG A 12 -7.28 11.68 -1.47
C ARG A 12 -7.16 11.07 -0.07
N LEU A 13 -5.97 10.57 0.26
CA LEU A 13 -5.56 10.28 1.63
C LEU A 13 -5.25 11.58 2.37
N SER A 14 -6.10 11.94 3.34
CA SER A 14 -5.82 12.95 4.35
C SER A 14 -5.96 12.31 5.74
N ASN A 15 -4.84 12.02 6.41
CA ASN A 15 -4.70 12.32 7.84
C ASN A 15 -3.27 12.07 8.39
N ARG A 16 -2.67 13.19 8.81
CA ARG A 16 -1.87 13.42 10.04
C ARG A 16 -1.08 12.24 10.61
N LYS A 17 0.19 12.15 10.20
CA LYS A 17 1.38 12.15 11.06
C LYS A 17 2.58 12.45 10.17
N ALA A 18 3.49 13.29 10.64
CA ALA A 18 4.60 13.86 9.87
C ALA A 18 5.63 12.79 9.47
N PHE A 19 5.29 11.94 8.50
CA PHE A 19 6.27 11.51 7.52
C PHE A 19 6.66 12.77 6.75
N LEU A 20 7.95 13.00 6.53
CA LEU A 20 8.48 13.97 5.57
C LEU A 20 7.48 14.07 4.43
N HIS A 21 6.84 15.24 4.28
CA HIS A 21 5.80 15.50 3.30
C HIS A 21 6.48 15.60 1.92
N LYS A 22 7.15 14.52 1.49
CA LYS A 22 7.55 14.32 0.12
C LYS A 22 6.22 14.24 -0.60
N ASP A 23 5.92 15.31 -1.33
CA ASP A 23 4.61 15.59 -1.86
C ASP A 23 4.10 14.38 -2.64
N LEU A 24 3.24 13.58 -2.01
CA LEU A 24 2.70 12.37 -2.61
C LEU A 24 1.78 12.70 -3.80
N SER A 25 1.41 13.98 -3.97
CA SER A 25 0.66 14.45 -5.14
C SER A 25 1.44 14.34 -6.44
N ASN A 26 2.78 14.27 -6.39
CA ASN A 26 3.62 14.08 -7.57
C ASN A 26 3.81 12.61 -7.96
N PHE A 27 3.38 11.66 -7.12
CA PHE A 27 3.49 10.24 -7.41
C PHE A 27 2.17 9.75 -8.01
N GLU A 28 2.18 9.45 -9.30
CA GLU A 28 1.04 8.84 -9.97
C GLU A 28 1.11 7.32 -9.77
N PHE A 29 0.34 6.75 -8.84
CA PHE A 29 0.23 5.31 -8.69
C PHE A 29 -1.20 4.83 -8.40
N GLU A 30 -1.50 3.58 -8.76
CA GLU A 30 -2.77 2.90 -8.52
C GLU A 30 -2.52 1.61 -7.72
N ILE A 31 -2.95 1.55 -6.46
CA ILE A 31 -2.91 0.32 -5.66
C ILE A 31 -4.10 -0.54 -6.07
N PHE A 32 -3.86 -1.81 -6.41
CA PHE A 32 -4.92 -2.74 -6.82
C PHE A 32 -5.02 -3.97 -5.92
N GLN A 33 -4.01 -4.24 -5.08
CA GLN A 33 -4.07 -5.32 -4.09
C GLN A 33 -3.29 -4.95 -2.83
N VAL A 34 -3.89 -5.21 -1.68
CA VAL A 34 -3.22 -5.14 -0.38
C VAL A 34 -3.51 -6.43 0.39
N ALA A 35 -2.48 -7.00 0.99
CA ALA A 35 -2.60 -8.09 1.94
C ALA A 35 -1.90 -7.72 3.24
N ILE A 36 -2.52 -8.09 4.36
CA ILE A 36 -1.97 -7.87 5.70
C ILE A 36 -1.77 -9.23 6.34
N GLU A 37 -0.59 -9.42 6.90
CA GLU A 37 -0.21 -10.55 7.71
C GLU A 37 0.03 -10.07 9.14
N SER A 38 -0.70 -10.65 10.09
CA SER A 38 -0.40 -10.44 11.51
C SER A 38 0.89 -11.18 11.84
N LEU A 39 1.78 -10.55 12.61
CA LEU A 39 2.95 -11.22 13.17
C LEU A 39 2.61 -12.05 14.42
N ASP A 40 1.46 -11.79 15.03
CA ASP A 40 0.89 -12.61 16.09
C ASP A 40 -0.19 -13.53 15.50
N ASP A 41 0.05 -14.85 15.57
CA ASP A 41 -0.87 -15.87 15.06
C ASP A 41 -2.21 -15.91 15.81
N ASN A 42 -2.29 -15.28 16.98
CA ASN A 42 -3.52 -15.21 17.78
C ASN A 42 -4.41 -14.02 17.41
N GLU A 43 -3.86 -13.00 16.74
CA GLU A 43 -4.62 -11.83 16.32
C GLU A 43 -4.99 -11.89 14.83
N PRO A 44 -6.24 -11.57 14.47
CA PRO A 44 -6.61 -11.45 13.08
C PRO A 44 -5.87 -10.25 12.44
N PRO A 45 -5.46 -10.35 11.16
CA PRO A 45 -4.83 -9.24 10.45
C PRO A 45 -5.69 -7.98 10.50
N SER A 46 -5.10 -6.88 10.95
CA SER A 46 -5.81 -5.61 11.18
C SER A 46 -4.97 -4.42 10.75
N LEU A 47 -5.61 -3.45 10.09
CA LEU A 47 -5.00 -2.15 9.75
C LEU A 47 -4.59 -1.34 11.00
N LYS A 48 -5.09 -1.69 12.18
CA LYS A 48 -4.76 -1.02 13.44
C LYS A 48 -3.62 -1.71 14.19
N SER A 49 -3.20 -2.90 13.74
CA SER A 49 -2.11 -3.62 14.39
C SER A 49 -0.80 -2.86 14.21
N LYS A 50 0.03 -2.87 15.25
CA LYS A 50 1.37 -2.30 15.22
C LYS A 50 2.42 -3.30 14.74
N ASP A 51 2.13 -4.60 14.88
CA ASP A 51 3.01 -5.70 14.51
C ASP A 51 2.36 -6.47 13.36
N ALA A 52 2.55 -5.95 12.15
CA ALA A 52 2.00 -6.53 10.94
C ALA A 52 2.96 -6.35 9.76
N VAL A 53 2.86 -7.26 8.79
CA VAL A 53 3.50 -7.12 7.49
C VAL A 53 2.44 -6.77 6.46
N ILE A 54 2.69 -5.73 5.67
CA ILE A 54 1.79 -5.23 4.62
C ILE A 54 2.44 -5.49 3.27
N TYR A 55 1.76 -6.28 2.45
CA TYR A 55 2.11 -6.52 1.05
C TYR A 55 1.24 -5.64 0.17
N ILE A 56 1.85 -4.86 -0.72
CA ILE A 56 1.16 -3.90 -1.58
C ILE A 56 1.54 -4.20 -3.03
N ALA A 57 0.55 -4.49 -3.87
CA ALA A 57 0.72 -4.49 -5.32
C ALA A 57 0.10 -3.21 -5.89
N TYR A 58 0.91 -2.48 -6.66
CA TYR A 58 0.53 -1.18 -7.22
C TYR A 58 1.07 -1.02 -8.63
N LYS A 59 0.47 -0.08 -9.36
CA LYS A 59 0.94 0.39 -10.66
C LYS A 59 1.61 1.73 -10.48
N ASP A 60 2.81 1.90 -10.99
CA ASP A 60 3.51 3.18 -11.12
C ASP A 60 3.13 3.82 -12.46
N LEU A 61 2.16 4.73 -12.45
CA LEU A 61 1.62 5.35 -13.66
C LEU A 61 2.62 6.31 -14.31
N ALA A 62 3.61 6.81 -13.57
CA ALA A 62 4.69 7.59 -14.17
C ALA A 62 5.54 6.72 -15.12
N LYS A 63 5.73 5.45 -14.78
CA LYS A 63 6.45 4.47 -15.61
C LYS A 63 5.72 4.03 -16.87
N VAL A 64 4.39 4.17 -16.88
CA VAL A 64 3.59 3.92 -18.10
C VAL A 64 4.05 4.85 -19.23
N ARG A 65 4.42 6.09 -18.90
CA ARG A 65 4.87 7.08 -19.89
C ARG A 65 6.26 6.79 -20.45
N THR A 66 7.11 6.10 -19.69
CA THR A 66 8.47 5.74 -20.08
C THR A 66 8.55 4.36 -20.75
N GLY A 67 7.45 3.60 -20.77
CA GLY A 67 7.40 2.24 -21.28
C GLY A 67 8.06 1.20 -20.35
N GLU A 68 8.38 1.60 -19.13
CA GLU A 68 8.97 0.71 -18.12
C GLU A 68 7.91 -0.21 -17.49
N PRO A 69 8.33 -1.34 -16.88
CA PRO A 69 7.45 -2.16 -16.06
C PRO A 69 6.82 -1.32 -14.95
N TYR A 70 5.51 -1.16 -15.04
CA TYR A 70 4.76 -0.31 -14.13
C TYR A 70 4.10 -1.09 -12.99
N HIS A 71 3.99 -2.43 -13.10
CA HIS A 71 3.54 -3.26 -11.98
C HIS A 71 4.65 -3.40 -10.95
N CYS A 72 4.39 -2.96 -9.73
CA CYS A 72 5.33 -2.95 -8.63
C CYS A 72 4.74 -3.66 -7.40
N GLN A 73 5.63 -4.18 -6.58
CA GLN A 73 5.30 -4.79 -5.29
C GLN A 73 6.15 -4.17 -4.19
N ALA A 74 5.55 -3.94 -3.03
CA ALA A 74 6.23 -3.46 -1.84
C ALA A 74 5.84 -4.32 -0.63
N VAL A 75 6.80 -4.49 0.28
CA VAL A 75 6.60 -5.15 1.58
C VAL A 75 7.04 -4.18 2.66
N VAL A 76 6.16 -3.92 3.62
CA VAL A 76 6.41 -3.02 4.76
C VAL A 76 6.17 -3.81 6.05
N ARG A 77 7.03 -3.61 7.05
CA ARG A 77 6.92 -4.17 8.39
C ARG A 77 7.04 -3.04 9.41
#